data_AF-A0A5D3KMQ8-F1
#
_entry.id   AF-A0A5D3KMQ8-F1
#
_cell.length_a   1.000
_cell.length_b   1.000
_cell.length_c   1.000
_cell.angle_alpha   90.00
_cell.angle_beta   90.00
_cell.angle_gamma   90.00
#
_symmetry.space_group_name_H-M   'P 1'
#
loop_
_entity.id
_entity.type
_entity.pdbx_description
1 polymer ?
#
loop_
_entity_poly.entity_id
_entity_poly.type
_entity_poly.pdbx_seq_one_letter_code
_entity_poly.pdbx_strand_id
1 'polypeptide(L)'
;MGLLVMILGLVLFFAAHVFTTKRDARAQAIARLGEGTYKILYSVVSLAGLALIVWGFSHYRATGWIDVWYPPKAMKHVTVALMLPAVILVVASYLRGRIYATLKHPMLAGIKLWAAAHLLANGDLGSIILFGSFLGWGVYDRISLKHRTDSGGPPIPVGGVTNDLIAIAVGIVAYLALAFAFHPVVIGVPVMGG
;
A
#
# COMPACT_ATOMS: atom_id res chain seq x y z
N MET A 1 1.75 4.08 24.05
CA MET A 1 2.81 3.22 23.48
C MET A 1 2.51 2.76 22.05
N GLY A 2 1.26 2.42 21.70
CA GLY A 2 0.92 1.89 20.36
C GLY A 2 1.32 2.81 19.19
N LEU A 3 1.09 4.11 19.30
CA LEU A 3 1.46 5.08 18.26
C LEU A 3 2.96 5.09 17.97
N LEU A 4 3.80 5.08 19.01
CA LEU A 4 5.26 5.03 18.85
C LEU A 4 5.68 3.75 18.13
N VAL A 5 5.10 2.61 18.49
CA VAL A 5 5.44 1.32 17.87
C VAL A 5 5.01 1.30 16.40
N MET A 6 3.84 1.84 16.09
CA MET A 6 3.40 2.01 14.71
C MET A 6 4.40 2.87 13.91
N ILE A 7 4.85 4.00 14.47
CA ILE A 7 5.84 4.89 13.83
C ILE A 7 7.15 4.15 13.61
N LEU A 8 7.66 3.40 14.59
CA LEU A 8 8.87 2.59 14.43
C LEU A 8 8.70 1.52 13.34
N GLY A 9 7.52 0.89 13.28
CA GLY A 9 7.15 -0.04 12.21
C GLY A 9 7.16 0.62 10.82
N LEU A 10 6.59 1.84 10.70
CA LEU A 10 6.63 2.62 9.46
C LEU A 10 8.05 2.96 9.06
N VAL A 11 8.89 3.42 9.99
CA VAL A 11 10.31 3.72 9.74
C VAL A 11 11.03 2.47 9.24
N LEU A 12 10.88 1.33 9.92
CA LEU A 12 11.52 0.08 9.54
C LEU A 12 11.07 -0.41 8.15
N PHE A 13 9.75 -0.39 7.92
CA PHE A 13 9.14 -0.78 6.65
C PHE A 13 9.63 0.10 5.50
N PHE A 14 9.53 1.43 5.65
CA PHE A 14 9.95 2.35 4.60
C PHE A 14 11.46 2.41 4.44
N ALA A 15 12.27 2.18 5.47
CA ALA A 15 13.72 2.10 5.32
C ALA A 15 14.12 0.99 4.33
N ALA A 16 13.52 -0.20 4.44
CA ALA A 16 13.74 -1.28 3.49
C ALA A 16 13.30 -0.89 2.07
N HIS A 17 12.12 -0.29 1.92
CA HIS A 17 11.58 0.10 0.61
C HIS A 17 12.36 1.25 -0.03
N VAL A 18 12.76 2.27 0.74
CA VAL A 18 13.66 3.35 0.29
C VAL A 18 15.03 2.79 -0.08
N PHE A 19 15.55 1.78 0.63
CA PHE A 19 16.80 1.15 0.22
C PHE A 19 16.70 0.53 -1.19
N THR A 20 15.54 -0.01 -1.58
CA THR A 20 15.37 -0.56 -2.95
C THR A 20 15.45 0.48 -4.06
N THR A 21 15.18 1.75 -3.74
CA THR A 21 15.27 2.85 -4.70
C THR A 21 16.73 3.24 -4.98
N LYS A 22 17.64 2.95 -4.06
CA LYS A 22 19.09 3.13 -4.19
C LYS A 22 19.71 1.98 -5.00
N ARG A 23 19.56 2.02 -6.33
CA ARG A 23 19.88 0.92 -7.24
C ARG A 23 21.31 0.40 -7.11
N ASP A 24 22.30 1.29 -7.00
CA ASP A 24 23.71 0.89 -6.86
C ASP A 24 24.00 0.22 -5.52
N ALA A 25 23.52 0.82 -4.42
CA ALA A 25 23.67 0.24 -3.08
C ALA A 25 22.98 -1.13 -2.98
N ARG A 26 21.80 -1.25 -3.60
CA ARG A 26 21.08 -2.53 -3.72
C ARG A 26 21.87 -3.55 -4.53
N ALA A 27 22.43 -3.15 -5.68
CA ALA A 27 23.23 -4.05 -6.53
C ALA A 27 24.47 -4.55 -5.79
N GLN A 28 25.16 -3.66 -5.06
CA GLN A 28 26.30 -4.02 -4.21
C GLN A 28 25.90 -4.98 -3.08
N ALA A 29 24.77 -4.75 -2.42
CA ALA A 29 24.27 -5.66 -1.39
C ALA A 29 23.95 -7.04 -1.95
N ILE A 30 23.31 -7.12 -3.13
CA ILE A 30 23.03 -8.38 -3.82
C ILE A 30 24.32 -9.08 -4.24
N ALA A 31 25.30 -8.35 -4.77
CA ALA A 31 26.60 -8.92 -5.16
C ALA A 31 27.36 -9.52 -3.96
N ARG A 32 27.22 -8.95 -2.76
CA ARG A 32 27.86 -9.44 -1.53
C ARG A 32 27.11 -10.60 -0.87
N LEU A 33 25.78 -10.53 -0.82
CA LEU A 33 24.94 -11.46 -0.05
C LEU A 33 24.38 -12.62 -0.88
N GLY A 34 24.35 -12.47 -2.20
CA GLY A 34 23.54 -13.28 -3.10
C GLY A 34 22.08 -12.83 -3.14
N GLU A 35 21.41 -13.07 -4.27
CA GLU A 35 20.03 -12.61 -4.51
C GLU A 35 19.02 -13.23 -3.53
N GLY A 36 19.15 -14.53 -3.23
CA GLY A 36 18.25 -15.24 -2.31
C GLY A 36 18.32 -14.68 -0.89
N THR A 37 19.52 -14.56 -0.34
CA THR A 37 19.76 -13.99 0.99
C THR A 37 19.24 -12.56 1.10
N TYR A 38 19.54 -11.72 0.09
CA TYR A 38 19.02 -10.36 0.05
C TYR A 38 17.48 -10.31 0.09
N LYS A 39 16.80 -11.16 -0.71
CA LYS A 39 15.33 -11.23 -0.73
C LYS A 39 14.76 -11.70 0.62
N ILE A 40 15.39 -12.67 1.27
CA ILE A 40 14.98 -13.15 2.60
C ILE A 40 15.09 -12.01 3.62
N LEU A 41 16.26 -11.36 3.71
CA LEU A 41 16.49 -10.26 4.65
C LEU A 41 15.52 -9.10 4.40
N TYR A 42 15.35 -8.70 3.14
CA TYR A 42 14.37 -7.69 2.75
C TYR A 42 12.95 -8.06 3.21
N SER A 43 12.55 -9.31 2.99
CA SER A 43 11.21 -9.79 3.35
C SER A 43 11.02 -9.81 4.87
N VAL A 44 12.01 -10.29 5.63
CA VAL A 44 11.97 -10.32 7.10
C VAL A 44 11.86 -8.91 7.67
N VAL A 45 12.68 -7.96 7.20
CA VAL A 45 12.61 -6.57 7.65
C VAL A 45 11.26 -5.93 7.30
N SER A 46 10.76 -6.18 6.08
CA SER A 46 9.46 -5.65 5.65
C SER A 46 8.30 -6.24 6.45
N LEU A 47 8.31 -7.56 6.72
CA LEU A 47 7.29 -8.24 7.52
C LEU A 47 7.34 -7.80 8.98
N ALA A 48 8.53 -7.64 9.57
CA ALA A 48 8.68 -7.12 10.92
C ALA A 48 8.13 -5.69 11.02
N GLY A 49 8.47 -4.82 10.06
CA GLY A 49 7.91 -3.47 9.98
C GLY A 49 6.38 -3.48 9.87
N LEU A 50 5.82 -4.31 8.99
CA LEU A 50 4.37 -4.47 8.84
C LEU A 50 3.69 -4.99 10.11
N ALA A 51 4.27 -5.99 10.79
CA ALA A 51 3.74 -6.53 12.03
C ALA A 51 3.69 -5.47 13.14
N LEU A 52 4.75 -4.65 13.25
CA LEU A 52 4.79 -3.53 14.19
C LEU A 52 3.76 -2.45 13.85
N ILE A 53 3.53 -2.16 12.57
CA ILE A 53 2.47 -1.25 12.12
C ILE A 53 1.10 -1.77 12.55
N VAL A 54 0.79 -3.03 12.23
CA VAL A 54 -0.51 -3.64 12.53
C VAL A 54 -0.75 -3.69 14.04
N TRP A 55 0.22 -4.21 14.79
CA TRP A 55 0.10 -4.31 16.24
C TRP A 55 0.02 -2.93 16.90
N GLY A 56 0.92 -2.02 16.53
CA GLY A 56 0.97 -0.65 17.05
C GLY A 56 -0.31 0.14 16.75
N PHE A 57 -0.86 0.02 15.55
CA PHE A 57 -2.13 0.64 15.18
C PHE A 57 -3.31 0.02 15.94
N SER A 58 -3.38 -1.30 16.07
CA SER A 58 -4.45 -1.95 16.85
C SER A 58 -4.45 -1.50 18.32
N HIS A 59 -3.26 -1.41 18.92
CA HIS A 59 -3.10 -0.98 20.30
C HIS A 59 -3.38 0.52 20.44
N TYR A 60 -2.92 1.35 19.50
CA TYR A 60 -3.28 2.77 19.42
C TYR A 60 -4.80 2.96 19.41
N ARG A 61 -5.52 2.22 18.55
CA ARG A 61 -6.98 2.29 18.46
C ARG A 61 -7.66 1.94 19.78
N ALA A 62 -7.12 0.98 20.52
CA ALA A 62 -7.71 0.50 21.76
C ALA A 62 -7.41 1.38 22.98
N THR A 63 -6.24 2.01 23.07
CA THR A 63 -5.76 2.62 24.32
C THR A 63 -5.29 4.07 24.20
N GLY A 64 -5.17 4.60 22.99
CA GLY A 64 -4.53 5.90 22.77
C GLY A 64 -5.11 6.66 21.59
N TRP A 65 -6.40 6.50 21.32
CA TRP A 65 -7.10 7.21 20.25
C TRP A 65 -6.96 8.73 20.40
N ILE A 66 -6.63 9.42 19.31
CA ILE A 66 -6.47 10.87 19.28
C ILE A 66 -7.21 11.41 18.05
N ASP A 67 -8.33 12.06 18.28
CA ASP A 67 -9.08 12.75 17.23
C ASP A 67 -8.36 14.04 16.81
N VAL A 68 -8.21 14.24 15.50
CA VAL A 68 -7.66 15.48 14.92
C VAL A 68 -8.76 16.27 14.24
N TRP A 69 -9.62 15.59 13.48
CA TRP A 69 -10.80 16.18 12.85
C TRP A 69 -11.88 15.12 12.59
N TYR A 70 -13.10 15.56 12.27
CA TYR A 70 -14.25 14.68 12.08
C TYR A 70 -14.71 14.72 10.62
N PRO A 71 -14.43 13.67 9.81
CA PRO A 71 -14.86 13.62 8.43
C PRO A 71 -16.38 13.62 8.26
N PRO A 72 -16.93 14.40 7.32
CA PRO A 72 -18.34 14.30 6.97
C PRO A 72 -18.70 12.86 6.58
N LYS A 73 -19.87 12.38 6.98
CA LYS A 73 -20.34 11.01 6.65
C LYS A 73 -20.28 10.69 5.16
N ALA A 74 -20.50 11.70 4.31
CA ALA A 74 -20.38 11.58 2.86
C ALA A 74 -19.00 11.06 2.41
N MET A 75 -17.91 11.40 3.11
CA MET A 75 -16.57 10.94 2.79
C MET A 75 -16.40 9.43 2.92
N LYS A 76 -17.12 8.76 3.84
CA LYS A 76 -17.14 7.29 3.93
C LYS A 76 -17.59 6.68 2.60
N HIS A 77 -18.65 7.21 1.98
CA HIS A 77 -19.15 6.71 0.70
C HIS A 77 -18.18 6.98 -0.45
N VAL A 78 -17.55 8.16 -0.46
CA VAL A 78 -16.49 8.50 -1.43
C VAL A 78 -15.31 7.53 -1.28
N THR A 79 -14.85 7.27 -0.05
CA THR A 79 -13.77 6.32 0.22
C THR A 79 -14.11 4.92 -0.26
N VAL A 80 -15.31 4.42 0.05
CA VAL A 80 -15.79 3.11 -0.42
C VAL A 80 -15.78 3.04 -1.96
N ALA A 81 -16.27 4.09 -2.64
CA ALA A 81 -16.28 4.14 -4.10
C ALA A 81 -14.86 4.18 -4.70
N LEU A 82 -13.94 4.96 -4.12
CA LEU A 82 -12.54 5.06 -4.57
C LEU A 82 -11.72 3.80 -4.27
N MET A 83 -12.14 3.01 -3.28
CA MET A 83 -11.47 1.77 -2.92
C MET A 83 -11.58 0.68 -3.99
N LEU A 84 -12.69 0.63 -4.73
CA LEU A 84 -12.85 -0.32 -5.84
C LEU A 84 -11.75 -0.16 -6.92
N PRO A 85 -11.58 1.02 -7.55
CA PRO A 85 -10.49 1.21 -8.50
C PRO A 85 -9.11 1.07 -7.83
N ALA A 86 -8.93 1.48 -6.57
CA ALA A 86 -7.65 1.31 -5.88
C ALA A 86 -7.21 -0.18 -5.80
N VAL A 87 -8.14 -1.07 -5.43
CA VAL A 87 -7.87 -2.52 -5.34
C VAL A 87 -7.65 -3.13 -6.72
N ILE A 88 -8.45 -2.76 -7.72
CA ILE A 88 -8.26 -3.23 -9.11
C ILE A 88 -6.86 -2.84 -9.61
N LEU A 89 -6.40 -1.62 -9.32
CA LEU A 89 -5.06 -1.16 -9.71
C LEU A 89 -3.93 -1.98 -9.04
N VAL A 90 -4.09 -2.34 -7.77
CA VAL A 90 -3.13 -3.23 -7.08
C VAL A 90 -3.11 -4.60 -7.75
N VAL A 91 -4.27 -5.19 -8.04
CA VAL A 91 -4.34 -6.50 -8.74
C VAL A 91 -3.75 -6.43 -10.16
N ALA A 92 -4.07 -5.36 -10.91
CA ALA A 92 -3.54 -5.13 -12.25
C ALA A 92 -2.01 -4.96 -12.29
N SER A 93 -1.36 -4.73 -11.15
CA SER A 93 0.11 -4.72 -11.09
C SER A 93 0.75 -6.09 -11.29
N TYR A 94 0.01 -7.15 -10.99
CA TYR A 94 0.44 -8.53 -11.18
C TYR A 94 -0.06 -9.12 -12.51
N LEU A 95 -1.10 -8.52 -13.08
CA LEU A 95 -1.71 -8.92 -14.35
C LEU A 95 -1.41 -7.86 -15.41
N ARG A 96 -0.32 -8.04 -16.16
CA ARG A 96 0.24 -7.02 -17.06
C ARG A 96 -0.60 -6.84 -18.35
N GLY A 97 -1.82 -6.29 -18.23
CA GLY A 97 -2.75 -5.92 -19.30
C GLY A 97 -2.63 -4.45 -19.76
N ARG A 98 -3.68 -3.87 -20.37
CA ARG A 98 -3.65 -2.46 -20.83
C ARG A 98 -3.60 -1.49 -19.65
N ILE A 99 -4.24 -1.80 -18.52
CA ILE A 99 -4.16 -0.97 -17.30
C ILE A 99 -2.70 -0.80 -16.87
N TYR A 100 -1.95 -1.90 -16.83
CA TYR A 100 -0.53 -1.89 -16.51
C TYR A 100 0.24 -1.03 -17.53
N ALA A 101 0.00 -1.25 -18.82
CA ALA A 101 0.70 -0.54 -19.90
C ALA A 101 0.47 0.98 -19.85
N THR A 102 -0.77 1.42 -19.63
CA THR A 102 -1.15 2.83 -19.56
C THR A 102 -0.55 3.50 -18.31
N LEU A 103 -0.66 2.88 -17.15
CA LEU A 103 -0.25 3.51 -15.88
C LEU A 103 1.23 3.32 -15.56
N LYS A 104 1.88 2.32 -16.17
CA LYS A 104 3.26 1.86 -15.99
C LYS A 104 3.58 1.29 -14.60
N HIS A 105 2.95 1.85 -13.56
CA HIS A 105 3.09 1.46 -12.15
C HIS A 105 1.71 1.45 -11.47
N PRO A 106 0.80 0.54 -11.87
CA PRO A 106 -0.56 0.48 -11.31
C PRO A 106 -0.55 0.18 -9.79
N MET A 107 0.44 -0.54 -9.27
CA MET A 107 0.63 -0.71 -7.81
C MET A 107 0.74 0.64 -7.09
N LEU A 108 1.66 1.51 -7.52
CA LEU A 108 1.85 2.83 -6.90
C LEU A 108 0.61 3.72 -7.06
N ALA A 109 -0.08 3.63 -8.20
CA ALA A 109 -1.33 4.35 -8.41
C ALA A 109 -2.42 3.87 -7.43
N GLY A 110 -2.57 2.56 -7.27
CA GLY A 110 -3.50 1.93 -6.33
C GLY A 110 -3.19 2.28 -4.88
N ILE A 111 -1.95 2.16 -4.43
CA ILE A 111 -1.53 2.50 -3.06
C ILE A 111 -1.75 3.99 -2.76
N LYS A 112 -1.43 4.89 -3.69
CA LYS A 112 -1.70 6.32 -3.50
C LYS A 112 -3.21 6.61 -3.40
N LEU A 113 -4.02 6.00 -4.27
CA LEU A 113 -5.46 6.19 -4.26
C LEU A 113 -6.08 5.63 -2.98
N TRP A 114 -5.65 4.44 -2.55
CA TRP A 114 -6.01 3.82 -1.28
C TRP A 114 -5.68 4.74 -0.11
N ALA A 115 -4.45 5.23 -0.02
CA ALA A 115 -4.01 6.09 1.07
C ALA A 115 -4.79 7.42 1.10
N ALA A 116 -4.95 8.07 -0.05
CA ALA A 116 -5.73 9.30 -0.16
C ALA A 116 -7.20 9.08 0.23
N ALA A 117 -7.82 7.99 -0.26
CA ALA A 117 -9.21 7.66 0.07
C ALA A 117 -9.39 7.42 1.58
N HIS A 118 -8.43 6.75 2.24
CA HIS A 118 -8.51 6.57 3.68
C HIS A 118 -8.34 7.87 4.45
N LEU A 119 -7.48 8.78 4.01
CA LEU A 119 -7.34 10.11 4.63
C LEU A 119 -8.64 10.93 4.55
N LEU A 120 -9.48 10.72 3.54
CA LEU A 120 -10.77 11.41 3.44
C LEU A 120 -11.76 10.98 4.53
N ALA A 121 -11.70 9.73 5.01
CA ALA A 121 -12.66 9.15 5.93
C ALA A 121 -12.14 8.92 7.35
N ASN A 122 -10.83 9.08 7.60
CA ASN A 122 -10.22 8.83 8.91
C ASN A 122 -9.47 10.07 9.40
N GLY A 123 -10.03 10.73 10.41
CA GLY A 123 -9.50 11.98 10.97
C GLY A 123 -8.73 11.82 12.29
N ASP A 124 -8.41 10.60 12.70
CA ASP A 124 -7.56 10.33 13.86
C ASP A 124 -6.06 10.41 13.50
N LEU A 125 -5.23 10.71 14.49
CA LEU A 125 -3.80 10.93 14.31
C LEU A 125 -3.07 9.67 13.78
N GLY A 126 -3.45 8.49 14.26
CA GLY A 126 -2.82 7.23 13.85
C GLY A 126 -3.06 6.94 12.37
N SER A 127 -4.31 7.09 11.92
CA SER A 127 -4.69 6.95 10.51
C SER A 127 -4.00 7.99 9.64
N ILE A 128 -3.98 9.26 10.07
CA ILE A 128 -3.30 10.32 9.33
C ILE A 128 -1.82 10.00 9.12
N ILE A 129 -1.13 9.55 10.17
CA ILE A 129 0.29 9.17 10.07
C ILE A 129 0.46 7.94 9.17
N LEU A 130 -0.36 6.90 9.35
CA LEU A 130 -0.29 5.67 8.56
C LEU A 130 -0.49 5.95 7.07
N PHE A 131 -1.67 6.43 6.69
CA PHE A 131 -2.01 6.65 5.28
C PHE A 131 -1.20 7.80 4.68
N GLY A 132 -0.93 8.86 5.45
CA GLY A 132 -0.07 9.96 5.02
C GLY A 132 1.35 9.49 4.69
N SER A 133 1.92 8.58 5.48
CA SER A 133 3.26 8.04 5.21
C SER A 133 3.30 7.17 3.94
N PHE A 134 2.29 6.31 3.74
CA PHE A 134 2.17 5.52 2.50
C PHE A 134 1.94 6.41 1.26
N LEU A 135 1.14 7.47 1.37
CA LEU A 135 0.93 8.43 0.29
C LEU A 135 2.23 9.18 -0.03
N GLY A 136 2.92 9.68 1.00
CA GLY A 136 4.21 10.37 0.87
C GLY A 136 5.28 9.48 0.23
N TRP A 137 5.41 8.24 0.70
CA TRP A 137 6.31 7.25 0.10
C TRP A 137 5.92 6.92 -1.35
N GLY A 138 4.63 6.76 -1.65
CA GLY A 138 4.15 6.49 -3.02
C GLY A 138 4.45 7.64 -3.99
N VAL A 139 4.39 8.88 -3.52
CA VAL A 139 4.83 10.06 -4.29
C VAL A 139 6.34 10.03 -4.49
N TYR A 140 7.11 9.81 -3.42
CA TYR A 140 8.56 9.70 -3.48
C TYR A 140 9.02 8.62 -4.47
N ASP A 141 8.48 7.39 -4.39
CA ASP A 141 8.89 6.31 -5.28
C ASP A 141 8.49 6.59 -6.73
N ARG A 142 7.32 7.20 -6.96
CA ARG A 142 6.92 7.64 -8.30
C ARG A 142 7.86 8.70 -8.89
N ILE A 143 8.37 9.61 -8.07
CA ILE A 143 9.38 10.60 -8.50
C ILE A 143 10.71 9.88 -8.77
N SER A 144 11.13 8.98 -7.88
CA SER A 144 12.37 8.21 -8.02
C SER A 144 12.38 7.43 -9.34
N LEU A 145 11.28 6.76 -9.69
CA LEU A 145 11.14 6.03 -10.96
C LEU A 145 11.32 6.89 -12.21
N LYS A 146 11.00 8.20 -12.17
CA LYS A 146 11.22 9.11 -13.31
C LYS A 146 12.70 9.46 -13.52
N HIS A 147 13.51 9.35 -12.48
CA HIS A 147 14.93 9.75 -12.51
C HIS A 147 15.88 8.55 -12.63
N ARG A 148 15.38 7.32 -12.48
CA ARG A 148 16.18 6.11 -12.64
C ARG A 148 16.44 5.84 -14.12
N THR A 149 17.66 5.42 -14.42
CA THR A 149 18.13 5.09 -15.78
C THR A 149 18.36 3.59 -15.98
N ASP A 150 18.09 2.77 -14.96
CA ASP A 150 18.18 1.32 -15.09
C ASP A 150 17.12 0.80 -16.07
N SER A 151 17.37 -0.38 -16.67
CA SER A 151 16.51 -1.00 -17.69
C SER A 151 15.07 -1.26 -17.24
N GLY A 152 14.74 -0.96 -15.99
CA GLY A 152 13.41 -1.05 -15.42
C GLY A 152 12.96 -2.49 -15.19
N GLY A 153 11.64 -2.69 -15.11
CA GLY A 153 11.07 -4.03 -15.11
C GLY A 153 11.18 -4.69 -16.48
N PRO A 154 10.88 -6.00 -16.59
CA PRO A 154 10.81 -6.69 -17.89
C PRO A 154 9.92 -5.91 -18.87
N PRO A 155 10.09 -6.07 -20.19
CA PRO A 155 9.26 -5.41 -21.19
C PRO A 155 7.77 -5.53 -20.83
N ILE A 156 7.01 -4.44 -20.99
CA ILE A 156 5.57 -4.41 -20.68
C ILE A 156 4.87 -5.41 -21.63
N PRO A 157 4.31 -6.52 -21.12
CA PRO A 157 3.70 -7.56 -21.96
C PRO A 157 2.30 -7.17 -22.45
N VAL A 158 1.97 -7.74 -23.60
CA VAL A 158 0.73 -7.66 -24.39
C VAL A 158 -0.45 -8.40 -23.75
N GLY A 159 -0.71 -8.23 -22.46
CA GLY A 159 -1.79 -8.92 -21.74
C GLY A 159 -3.22 -8.63 -22.22
N GLY A 160 -3.37 -7.78 -23.23
CA GLY A 160 -4.63 -7.54 -23.93
C GLY A 160 -5.77 -7.15 -22.99
N VAL A 161 -7.01 -7.32 -23.48
CA VAL A 161 -8.23 -7.05 -22.72
C VAL A 161 -8.47 -8.16 -21.66
N THR A 162 -8.02 -9.40 -21.92
CA THR A 162 -8.22 -10.54 -21.01
C THR A 162 -7.59 -10.32 -19.64
N ASN A 163 -6.34 -9.86 -19.56
CA ASN A 163 -5.69 -9.62 -18.27
C ASN A 163 -6.38 -8.50 -17.49
N ASP A 164 -6.90 -7.47 -18.17
CA ASP A 164 -7.66 -6.40 -17.52
C ASP A 164 -9.00 -6.93 -16.99
N LEU A 165 -9.70 -7.80 -17.74
CA LEU A 165 -10.93 -8.44 -17.27
C LEU A 165 -10.68 -9.31 -16.04
N ILE A 166 -9.60 -10.10 -16.02
CA ILE A 166 -9.22 -10.89 -14.84
C ILE A 166 -8.88 -9.95 -13.67
N ALA A 167 -8.14 -8.87 -13.91
CA ALA A 167 -7.78 -7.91 -12.87
C ALA A 167 -9.01 -7.23 -12.26
N ILE A 168 -10.00 -6.89 -13.09
CA ILE A 168 -11.27 -6.33 -12.64
C ILE A 168 -12.05 -7.37 -11.82
N ALA A 169 -12.20 -8.60 -12.32
CA ALA A 169 -12.93 -9.65 -11.63
C ALA A 169 -12.31 -9.98 -10.26
N VAL A 170 -10.99 -10.24 -10.23
CA VAL A 170 -10.26 -10.51 -8.98
C VAL A 170 -10.26 -9.28 -8.07
N GLY A 171 -10.13 -8.08 -8.63
CA GLY A 171 -10.21 -6.83 -7.88
C GLY A 171 -11.58 -6.60 -7.22
N ILE A 172 -12.68 -6.94 -7.89
CA ILE A 172 -14.03 -6.91 -7.31
C ILE A 172 -14.15 -7.91 -6.17
N VAL A 173 -13.69 -9.15 -6.36
CA VAL A 173 -13.71 -10.17 -5.29
C VAL A 173 -12.88 -9.71 -4.08
N ALA A 174 -11.68 -9.19 -4.31
CA ALA A 174 -10.81 -8.66 -3.26
C ALA A 174 -11.45 -7.45 -2.55
N TYR A 175 -12.07 -6.53 -3.30
CA TYR A 175 -12.79 -5.39 -2.75
C TYR A 175 -13.94 -5.83 -1.85
N LEU A 176 -14.75 -6.80 -2.28
CA LEU A 176 -15.85 -7.34 -1.48
C LEU A 176 -15.32 -8.04 -0.22
N ALA A 177 -14.25 -8.84 -0.33
CA ALA A 177 -13.61 -9.48 0.82
C ALA A 177 -13.06 -8.43 1.81
N LEU A 178 -12.46 -7.34 1.30
CA LEU A 178 -11.98 -6.26 2.15
C LEU A 178 -13.14 -5.54 2.86
N ALA A 179 -14.22 -5.25 2.15
CA ALA A 179 -15.35 -4.48 2.67
C ALA A 179 -16.20 -5.27 3.67
N PHE A 180 -16.51 -6.53 3.37
CA PHE A 180 -17.46 -7.34 4.14
C PHE A 180 -16.81 -8.35 5.11
N ALA A 181 -15.53 -8.68 4.94
CA ALA A 181 -14.83 -9.59 5.86
C ALA A 181 -13.68 -8.90 6.59
N PHE A 182 -12.72 -8.30 5.88
CA PHE A 182 -11.51 -7.75 6.52
C PHE A 182 -11.82 -6.60 7.48
N HIS A 183 -12.56 -5.58 7.04
CA HIS A 183 -12.87 -4.45 7.90
C HIS A 183 -13.67 -4.82 9.17
N PRO A 184 -14.77 -5.60 9.09
CA PRO A 184 -15.48 -6.00 10.30
C PRO A 184 -14.71 -7.00 11.17
N VAL A 185 -14.02 -7.99 10.59
CA VAL A 185 -13.38 -9.07 11.37
C VAL A 185 -11.98 -8.68 11.88
N VAL A 186 -11.19 -8.01 11.06
CA VAL A 186 -9.78 -7.69 11.38
C VAL A 186 -9.64 -6.30 11.97
N ILE A 187 -10.37 -5.31 11.44
CA ILE A 187 -10.31 -3.93 11.94
C ILE A 187 -11.35 -3.67 13.03
N GLY A 188 -12.41 -4.48 13.10
CA GLY A 188 -13.51 -4.30 14.06
C GLY A 188 -14.48 -3.18 13.68
N VAL A 189 -14.44 -2.68 12.43
CA VAL A 189 -15.31 -1.58 11.97
C VAL A 189 -15.98 -1.96 10.65
N PRO A 190 -17.30 -2.19 10.61
CA PRO A 190 -18.00 -2.44 9.36
C PRO A 190 -18.02 -1.18 8.50
N VAL A 191 -17.61 -1.31 7.23
CA VAL A 191 -17.65 -0.22 6.24
C VAL A 191 -18.92 -0.24 5.38
N MET A 192 -19.60 -1.39 5.30
CA MET A 192 -20.87 -1.57 4.59
C MET A 192 -22.01 -1.81 5.58
N GLY A 193 -23.21 -1.27 5.30
CA GLY A 193 -24.42 -1.57 6.08
C GLY A 193 -24.56 -0.87 7.43
N GLY A 194 -23.93 0.29 7.61
CA GLY A 194 -24.09 1.14 8.79
C GLY A 194 -24.13 2.61 8.43
#